data_AF-A0A523WMG1-F1
#
_entry.id   AF-A0A523WMG1-F1
#
_cell.length_a   1.000
_cell.length_b   1.000
_cell.length_c   1.000
_cell.angle_alpha   90.00
_cell.angle_beta   90.00
_cell.angle_gamma   90.00
#
_symmetry.space_group_name_H-M   'P 1'
#
loop_
_entity.id
_entity.type
_entity.pdbx_description
1 polymer ?
#
loop_
_entity_poly.entity_id
_entity_poly.type
_entity_poly.pdbx_seq_one_letter_code
_entity_poly.pdbx_strand_id
1 'polypeptide(L)' 'MSVYLGVKTCDKCGKIIEETREVFVVSDGEIKDSNELLELEYSQIYFVCHKDCWDGVEEISRET' A
#
# COMPACT_ATOMS: atom_id res chain seq x y z
N MET A 1 8.96 -5.71 -11.15
CA MET A 1 8.20 -4.55 -11.67
C MET A 1 8.30 -3.45 -10.62
N SER A 2 8.67 -2.24 -11.01
CA SER A 2 8.80 -1.10 -10.08
C SER A 2 7.75 -0.06 -10.44
N VAL A 3 7.08 0.49 -9.43
CA VAL A 3 6.06 1.55 -9.60
C VAL A 3 6.65 2.88 -9.19
N TYR A 4 6.38 3.91 -9.98
CA TYR A 4 6.77 5.28 -9.64
C TYR A 4 5.59 6.01 -9.00
N LEU A 5 5.80 6.50 -7.79
CA LEU A 5 4.86 7.39 -7.12
C LEU A 5 4.94 8.78 -7.76
N GLY A 6 3.81 9.28 -8.26
CA GLY A 6 3.69 10.67 -8.72
C GLY A 6 3.65 11.68 -7.56
N VAL A 7 3.44 11.21 -6.34
CA VAL A 7 3.36 12.01 -5.11
C VAL A 7 4.50 11.63 -4.16
N LYS A 8 5.10 12.64 -3.52
CA LYS A 8 6.23 12.46 -2.58
C LYS A 8 5.85 12.77 -1.13
N THR A 9 4.56 12.89 -0.84
CA THR A 9 4.04 13.28 0.47
C THR A 9 3.03 12.24 0.93
N CYS A 10 3.03 11.93 2.22
CA CYS A 10 2.03 11.08 2.85
C CYS A 10 0.67 11.78 2.84
N ASP A 11 -0.35 11.10 2.31
CA ASP A 11 -1.70 11.63 2.21
C ASP A 11 -2.33 11.94 3.58
N LYS A 12 -1.95 11.19 4.63
CA LYS A 12 -2.50 11.40 5.98
C LYS A 12 -1.83 12.55 6.73
N CYS A 13 -0.49 12.55 6.81
CA CYS A 13 0.24 13.49 7.66
C CYS A 13 0.89 14.66 6.89
N GLY A 14 0.85 14.65 5.56
CA GLY A 14 1.41 15.68 4.69
C GLY A 14 2.94 15.72 4.63
N LYS A 15 3.65 14.92 5.43
CA LYS A 15 5.13 14.91 5.46
C LYS A 15 5.69 14.17 4.24
N ILE A 16 6.91 14.54 3.87
CA ILE A 16 7.63 13.91 2.75
C ILE A 16 7.83 12.40 3.03
N ILE A 17 7.69 11.60 1.98
CA ILE A 17 8.07 10.18 1.98
C ILE A 17 9.55 10.12 1.63
N GLU A 18 10.37 9.81 2.63
CA GLU A 18 11.82 9.67 2.49
C GLU A 18 12.16 8.32 1.84
N GLU A 19 13.30 8.28 1.15
CA GLU A 19 13.86 7.02 0.63
C GLU A 19 14.03 6.01 1.78
N THR A 20 13.87 4.72 1.50
CA THR A 20 13.98 3.59 2.44
C THR A 20 12.88 3.45 3.49
N ARG A 21 11.93 4.38 3.59
CA ARG A 21 10.75 4.20 4.47
C ARG A 21 9.71 3.28 3.84
N GLU A 22 9.18 2.37 4.66
CA GLU A 22 8.02 1.56 4.30
C GLU A 22 6.76 2.44 4.21
N VAL A 23 5.96 2.21 3.17
CA VAL A 23 4.69 2.92 2.94
C VAL A 23 3.57 1.91 2.73
N PHE A 24 2.36 2.32 3.11
CA PHE A 24 1.12 1.67 2.72
C PHE A 24 0.57 2.37 1.48
N VAL A 25 0.11 1.60 0.49
CA VAL A 25 -0.48 2.12 -0.75
C VAL A 25 -1.85 1.52 -0.99
N VAL A 26 -2.79 2.31 -1.51
CA VAL A 26 -4.06 1.81 -2.07
C VAL A 26 -4.02 2.02 -3.57
N SER A 27 -4.30 0.95 -4.31
CA SER A 27 -4.33 0.91 -5.77
C SER A 27 -5.55 0.12 -6.23
N ASP A 28 -6.10 0.46 -7.39
CA ASP A 28 -6.93 -0.48 -8.15
C ASP A 28 -6.04 -1.50 -8.87
N GLY A 29 -6.64 -2.63 -9.23
CA GLY A 29 -5.99 -3.65 -10.04
C GLY A 29 -6.96 -4.73 -10.48
N GLU A 30 -6.55 -5.47 -11.50
CA GLU A 30 -7.24 -6.63 -12.02
C GLU A 30 -6.56 -7.91 -11.53
N ILE A 31 -7.37 -8.90 -11.13
CA ILE A 31 -6.87 -10.22 -10.77
C ILE A 31 -6.55 -10.95 -12.08
N LYS A 32 -5.26 -11.26 -12.29
CA LYS A 32 -4.79 -11.85 -13.55
C LYS A 32 -4.73 -13.37 -13.54
N ASP A 33 -4.37 -13.98 -12.41
CA ASP A 33 -4.33 -15.43 -12.28
C ASP A 33 -4.61 -15.86 -10.84
N SER A 34 -5.23 -17.04 -10.70
CA SER A 34 -5.61 -17.65 -9.44
C SER A 34 -5.05 -19.06 -9.36
N ASN A 35 -3.74 -19.16 -9.12
CA ASN A 35 -3.15 -20.38 -8.57
C ASN A 35 -3.24 -20.30 -7.03
N GLU A 36 -2.25 -20.78 -6.26
CA GLU A 36 -2.28 -20.68 -4.79
C GLU A 36 -2.21 -19.23 -4.26
N LEU A 37 -1.69 -18.30 -5.06
CA LEU A 37 -1.65 -16.87 -4.77
C LEU A 37 -2.34 -16.10 -5.90
N LEU A 38 -3.08 -15.05 -5.54
CA LEU A 38 -3.70 -14.15 -6.51
C LEU A 38 -2.65 -13.19 -7.07
N GLU A 39 -2.47 -13.21 -8.38
CA GLU A 39 -1.68 -12.19 -9.08
C GLU A 39 -2.54 -10.94 -9.30
N LEU A 40 -2.03 -9.79 -8.87
CA LEU A 40 -2.67 -8.48 -9.05
C LEU A 40 -1.88 -7.67 -10.08
N GLU A 41 -2.51 -7.33 -11.19
CA GLU A 41 -2.04 -6.26 -12.07
C GLU A 41 -2.66 -4.95 -11.60
N TYR A 42 -1.84 -4.08 -11.01
CA TYR A 42 -2.28 -2.77 -10.57
C TYR A 42 -2.22 -1.75 -11.71
N SER A 43 -3.21 -0.85 -11.77
CA SER A 43 -3.30 0.21 -12.78
C SER A 43 -2.84 1.55 -12.22
N GLN A 44 -3.34 1.95 -11.06
CA GLN A 44 -3.09 3.28 -10.52
C GLN A 44 -3.06 3.33 -8.98
N ILE A 45 -2.01 3.96 -8.43
CA ILE A 45 -1.96 4.30 -7.00
C ILE A 45 -2.86 5.51 -6.73
N TYR A 46 -3.81 5.37 -5.81
CA TYR A 46 -4.70 6.45 -5.37
C TYR A 46 -4.28 7.10 -4.05
N PHE A 47 -3.57 6.36 -3.20
CA PHE A 47 -3.24 6.80 -1.86
C PHE A 47 -1.92 6.19 -1.42
N VAL A 48 -1.08 6.99 -0.76
CA VAL A 48 0.14 6.57 -0.12
C VAL A 48 0.26 7.17 1.28
N CYS A 49 0.57 6.32 2.25
CA CYS A 49 0.71 6.70 3.65
C CYS A 49 1.99 6.11 4.22
N HIS A 50 2.65 6.79 5.16
CA HIS A 50 3.68 6.12 5.96
C HIS A 50 3.04 4.92 6.67
N LYS A 51 3.75 3.80 6.75
CA LYS A 51 3.22 2.58 7.38
C LYS A 51 2.75 2.83 8.82
N ASP A 52 3.50 3.64 9.55
CA ASP A 52 3.22 4.13 10.90
C ASP A 52 2.09 5.17 10.99
N CYS A 53 1.72 5.80 9.88
CA CYS A 53 0.56 6.66 9.80
C CYS A 53 -0.73 5.89 9.47
N TRP A 54 -0.64 4.68 8.93
CA TRP A 54 -1.81 3.90 8.56
C TRP A 54 -2.55 3.42 9.81
N ASP A 55 -3.78 3.89 10.02
CA ASP A 55 -4.65 3.45 11.14
C ASP A 55 -5.34 2.11 10.84
N GLY A 56 -4.69 1.23 10.07
CA GLY A 56 -5.25 -0.07 9.68
C GLY A 56 -5.76 -0.87 10.88
N VAL A 57 -6.75 -1.73 10.65
CA VAL A 57 -7.21 -2.67 11.67
C VAL A 57 -6.05 -3.62 11.95
N GLU A 58 -5.38 -3.48 13.10
CA GLU A 58 -4.51 -4.55 13.58
C GLU A 58 -5.38 -5.79 13.70
N GLU A 59 -5.07 -6.85 12.95
CA GLU A 59 -5.68 -8.15 13.19
C GLU A 59 -5.32 -8.55 14.61
N ILE A 60 -6.27 -8.41 15.54
CA ILE A 60 -6.19 -9.05 16.84
C ILE A 60 -6.22 -10.54 16.55
N SER A 61 -5.05 -11.18 16.55
CA SER A 61 -4.94 -12.63 16.60
C SER A 61 -5.65 -13.08 17.86
N ARG A 62 -6.91 -13.49 17.74
CA ARG A 62 -7.59 -14.24 18.79
C ARG A 62 -6.93 -15.60 18.80
N GLU A 63 -5.98 -15.78 19.71
CA GLU A 63 -5.54 -17.10 20.14
C GLU A 63 -6.79 -17.79 20.73
N THR A 64 -7.35 -18.76 19.99
CA THR A 64 -8.33 -19.74 20.48
C THR A 64 -7.63 -20.97 21.04
#